data_AF-A0A2N2JVZ3-F1
#
_entry.id   AF-A0A2N2JVZ3-F1
#
_cell.length_a   1.000
_cell.length_b   1.000
_cell.length_c   1.000
_cell.angle_alpha   90.00
_cell.angle_beta   90.00
_cell.angle_gamma   90.00
#
_symmetry.space_group_name_H-M   'P 1'
#
loop_
_entity.id
_entity.type
_entity.pdbx_description
1 polymer ?
#
loop_
_entity_poly.entity_id
_entity_poly.type
_entity_poly.pdbx_seq_one_letter_code
_entity_poly.pdbx_strand_id
1 'polypeptide(L)'
;MSLKKSATLISSIFFLLFAMEAFTWAAEEKVDSTKPNGSGLTSSDKKKQKQSKRTRQKEIRRAKKGDTVPMPPLDDAPFLAEVPLLPVLKEAKTRLSREKVWYLPEVDGRPARRQLKLAIADFKTGKVRIVSGYEEKQGLYLDDPGVRFSVHWWNGFNSSIDVLEPENTAIVGLLYALDPKRKAALRRDAVIYTPYSRALLQPELVEAGRRYLSEKIAQARRELRHVNSRAKSRAPLENCPVFSHADYFNLILAEHMDPESFRAITGREHTEFDTTRERRLTRLINRILVIIGSNQEDAYKFTGNYASARGLTQFTPIGMRVVWNRYTEADISTDFLEATADHLFAIKAEICLLDHYLSEVVRVHPPLSGTGYEKYAAGACYNGGPKNVFYGLRNFGTGWLYPMRRLSDLGRRESLNRKEKRELEWLKKNHNHETFIYLNKMHAIERIAPRQDAQEPLQTYIEPDPPVQSGGDSRPN
;
A
#
# COMPACT_ATOMS: atom_id res chain seq x y z
N MET A 1 -8.97 -51.28 -31.34
CA MET A 1 -9.52 -50.56 -30.17
C MET A 1 -8.68 -49.32 -29.91
N SER A 2 -9.34 -48.17 -29.92
CA SER A 2 -8.77 -46.82 -29.86
C SER A 2 -8.66 -46.37 -28.41
N LEU A 3 -7.53 -45.75 -28.01
CA LEU A 3 -7.54 -44.55 -27.17
C LEU A 3 -6.17 -43.84 -27.17
N LYS A 4 -6.30 -42.52 -27.40
CA LYS A 4 -5.31 -41.43 -27.54
C LYS A 4 -4.62 -41.13 -26.19
N LYS A 5 -3.31 -40.80 -26.15
CA LYS A 5 -2.72 -39.43 -26.11
C LYS A 5 -3.51 -38.46 -25.18
N SER A 6 -3.00 -37.72 -24.20
CA SER A 6 -1.64 -37.27 -23.83
C SER A 6 -1.64 -36.58 -22.44
N ALA A 7 -0.46 -36.57 -21.82
CA ALA A 7 0.16 -35.48 -21.05
C ALA A 7 -0.42 -34.97 -19.71
N THR A 8 0.32 -35.34 -18.67
CA THR A 8 0.58 -34.70 -17.37
C THR A 8 1.00 -33.22 -17.48
N LEU A 9 0.57 -32.36 -16.55
CA LEU A 9 1.47 -31.39 -15.91
C LEU A 9 0.93 -30.89 -14.56
N ILE A 10 1.78 -31.02 -13.55
CA ILE A 10 1.71 -30.46 -12.19
C ILE A 10 2.02 -28.97 -12.27
N SER A 11 1.31 -28.11 -11.53
CA SER A 11 1.76 -26.74 -11.25
C SER A 11 1.88 -26.50 -9.75
N SER A 12 3.06 -26.82 -9.24
CA SER A 12 3.63 -26.30 -8.01
C SER A 12 4.27 -24.94 -8.35
N ILE A 13 3.88 -23.85 -7.67
CA ILE A 13 4.58 -22.57 -7.83
C ILE A 13 5.77 -22.58 -6.88
N PHE A 14 6.96 -22.72 -7.47
CA PHE A 14 8.25 -22.65 -6.82
C PHE A 14 8.61 -21.21 -6.43
N PHE A 15 9.03 -21.06 -5.18
CA PHE A 15 9.99 -20.06 -4.73
C PHE A 15 11.39 -20.48 -5.19
N LEU A 16 12.16 -19.58 -5.82
CA LEU A 16 13.64 -19.45 -5.69
C LEU A 16 14.23 -18.35 -6.62
N LEU A 17 15.21 -17.64 -6.05
CA LEU A 17 16.32 -16.82 -6.58
C LEU A 17 16.47 -16.55 -8.08
N PHE A 18 16.74 -15.29 -8.44
CA PHE A 18 17.79 -14.81 -9.38
C PHE A 18 18.00 -13.30 -9.06
N ALA A 19 19.17 -12.77 -8.67
CA ALA A 19 20.49 -12.71 -9.30
C ALA A 19 20.47 -12.04 -10.69
N MET A 20 21.24 -10.97 -10.82
CA MET A 20 21.45 -10.14 -12.00
C MET A 20 21.79 -10.99 -13.24
N GLU A 21 21.29 -10.61 -14.40
CA GLU A 21 22.12 -10.39 -15.60
C GLU A 21 21.32 -9.71 -16.72
N ALA A 22 22.01 -8.84 -17.43
CA ALA A 22 21.54 -8.12 -18.60
C ALA A 22 21.32 -9.10 -19.76
N PHE A 23 20.27 -8.88 -20.56
CA PHE A 23 20.14 -9.53 -21.86
C PHE A 23 20.12 -8.48 -22.97
N THR A 24 21.28 -8.35 -23.61
CA THR A 24 21.45 -7.84 -24.97
C THR A 24 21.06 -8.94 -25.97
N TRP A 25 20.31 -8.58 -26.99
CA TRP A 25 20.03 -9.43 -28.16
C TRP A 25 21.22 -9.38 -29.13
N ALA A 26 21.79 -10.53 -29.49
CA ALA A 26 22.52 -10.77 -30.74
C ALA A 26 22.64 -12.30 -31.01
N ALA A 27 22.86 -12.63 -32.28
CA ALA A 27 22.58 -13.89 -32.97
C ALA A 27 23.61 -15.03 -32.80
N GLU A 28 23.22 -16.21 -33.34
CA GLU A 28 24.05 -17.39 -33.75
C GLU A 28 24.72 -18.23 -32.64
N GLU A 29 24.94 -19.55 -32.72
CA GLU A 29 24.64 -20.64 -33.66
C GLU A 29 24.70 -21.99 -32.88
N LYS A 30 24.29 -23.10 -33.52
CA LYS A 30 24.16 -24.48 -33.00
C LYS A 30 25.45 -25.08 -32.40
N VAL A 31 25.32 -26.11 -31.53
CA VAL A 31 25.89 -27.47 -31.71
C VAL A 31 25.31 -28.45 -30.67
N ASP A 32 24.91 -29.64 -31.14
CA ASP A 32 24.47 -30.84 -30.44
C ASP A 32 25.55 -31.50 -29.56
N SER A 33 25.15 -32.16 -28.46
CA SER A 33 25.68 -33.51 -28.13
C SER A 33 24.94 -34.18 -26.95
N THR A 34 24.27 -35.29 -27.29
CA THR A 34 24.31 -36.62 -26.65
C THR A 34 24.37 -36.81 -25.12
N LYS A 35 23.27 -37.40 -24.61
CA LYS A 35 23.09 -38.40 -23.51
C LYS A 35 24.27 -39.42 -23.38
N PRO A 36 24.42 -40.25 -22.29
CA PRO A 36 23.34 -40.94 -21.57
C PRO A 36 23.51 -41.40 -20.09
N ASN A 37 22.37 -41.84 -19.53
CA ASN A 37 22.07 -42.99 -18.64
C ASN A 37 22.94 -43.40 -17.42
N GLY A 38 22.22 -43.68 -16.33
CA GLY A 38 22.52 -44.69 -15.30
C GLY A 38 21.59 -44.51 -14.09
N SER A 39 20.46 -45.21 -13.95
CA SER A 39 20.22 -46.59 -13.48
C SER A 39 20.59 -46.86 -12.01
N GLY A 40 19.62 -47.37 -11.23
CA GLY A 40 19.82 -48.14 -9.99
C GLY A 40 19.03 -47.61 -8.79
N LEU A 41 17.87 -48.17 -8.46
CA LEU A 41 17.66 -49.32 -7.55
C LEU A 41 17.55 -48.88 -6.07
N THR A 42 16.32 -48.86 -5.50
CA THR A 42 15.79 -49.77 -4.43
C THR A 42 16.37 -49.49 -3.03
N SER A 43 15.69 -49.55 -1.89
CA SER A 43 14.41 -50.14 -1.48
C SER A 43 13.95 -49.58 -0.12
N SER A 44 12.72 -49.95 0.25
CA SER A 44 12.23 -50.37 1.57
C SER A 44 12.08 -49.35 2.71
N ASP A 45 10.83 -48.92 2.88
CA ASP A 45 9.98 -49.14 4.06
C ASP A 45 10.64 -49.40 5.43
N LYS A 46 10.29 -48.56 6.41
CA LYS A 46 9.68 -49.03 7.68
C LYS A 46 9.06 -47.89 8.51
N LYS A 47 7.74 -48.00 8.68
CA LYS A 47 6.92 -47.35 9.70
C LYS A 47 7.29 -47.86 11.11
N LYS A 48 7.19 -46.97 12.11
CA LYS A 48 6.78 -47.12 13.53
C LYS A 48 7.51 -46.02 14.33
N GLN A 49 7.00 -45.38 15.37
CA GLN A 49 5.83 -45.55 16.22
C GLN A 49 5.67 -44.23 16.98
N LYS A 50 4.45 -43.71 17.11
CA LYS A 50 4.14 -42.55 17.94
C LYS A 50 4.01 -43.01 19.40
N GLN A 51 4.83 -42.47 20.29
CA GLN A 51 4.62 -42.53 21.74
C GLN A 51 4.32 -41.13 22.28
N SER A 52 3.30 -41.06 23.13
CA SER A 52 2.84 -39.88 23.83
C SER A 52 3.76 -39.55 25.02
N LYS A 53 3.89 -38.26 25.35
CA LYS A 53 4.07 -37.80 26.74
C LYS A 53 3.85 -36.29 26.90
N ARG A 54 2.88 -35.99 27.77
CA ARG A 54 2.78 -34.91 28.78
C ARG A 54 3.14 -33.45 28.44
N THR A 55 2.09 -32.63 28.58
CA THR A 55 2.00 -31.31 29.23
C THR A 55 3.30 -30.62 29.68
N ARG A 56 3.64 -29.51 29.01
CA ARG A 56 4.56 -28.50 29.51
C ARG A 56 4.17 -27.12 28.95
N GLN A 57 3.95 -26.19 29.89
CA GLN A 57 4.01 -24.71 29.83
C GLN A 57 3.40 -23.96 28.63
N LYS A 58 2.62 -22.93 28.96
CA LYS A 58 2.13 -21.86 28.07
C LYS A 58 3.34 -21.17 27.40
N GLU A 59 3.77 -21.71 26.25
CA GLU A 59 4.69 -21.01 25.35
C GLU A 59 3.96 -19.79 24.77
N ILE A 60 4.53 -18.61 24.99
CA ILE A 60 4.24 -17.40 24.21
C ILE A 60 4.42 -17.81 22.75
N ARG A 61 3.32 -17.84 21.99
CA ARG A 61 3.30 -18.32 20.61
C ARG A 61 4.30 -17.52 19.78
N ARG A 62 5.38 -18.19 19.39
CA ARG A 62 6.30 -17.74 18.35
C ARG A 62 5.55 -17.65 17.02
N ALA A 63 5.46 -16.46 16.44
CA ALA A 63 5.10 -16.31 15.04
C ALA A 63 6.25 -16.86 14.18
N LYS A 64 6.00 -17.95 13.43
CA LYS A 64 6.92 -18.46 12.41
C LYS A 64 6.67 -17.71 11.09
N LYS A 65 7.76 -17.31 10.43
CA LYS A 65 7.78 -16.68 9.09
C LYS A 65 7.27 -17.65 8.02
N GLY A 66 6.34 -17.23 7.17
CA GLY A 66 5.96 -17.95 5.95
C GLY A 66 4.59 -17.56 5.42
N ASP A 67 3.64 -17.34 6.32
CA ASP A 67 2.36 -16.74 6.00
C ASP A 67 2.49 -15.24 6.27
N THR A 68 2.16 -14.40 5.29
CA THR A 68 1.81 -13.01 5.53
C THR A 68 0.59 -13.03 6.44
N VAL A 69 0.82 -13.13 7.76
CA VAL A 69 -0.26 -12.89 8.72
C VAL A 69 -0.78 -11.51 8.37
N PRO A 70 -2.05 -11.39 7.94
CA PRO A 70 -2.60 -10.11 7.57
C PRO A 70 -2.42 -9.16 8.74
N MET A 71 -2.09 -7.92 8.43
CA MET A 71 -1.98 -6.92 9.49
C MET A 71 -3.33 -6.91 10.24
N PRO A 72 -3.35 -7.20 11.55
CA PRO A 72 -4.58 -7.61 12.21
C PRO A 72 -5.71 -6.58 12.11
N PRO A 73 -6.97 -7.02 12.26
CA PRO A 73 -8.15 -6.16 12.19
C PRO A 73 -8.02 -4.92 13.08
N LEU A 74 -8.66 -3.84 12.65
CA LEU A 74 -8.56 -2.54 13.30
C LEU A 74 -9.56 -2.37 14.45
N ASP A 75 -9.03 -2.36 15.66
CA ASP A 75 -9.71 -1.84 16.85
C ASP A 75 -9.65 -0.31 16.88
N ASP A 76 -10.52 0.30 17.69
CA ASP A 76 -10.43 1.73 17.99
C ASP A 76 -9.16 2.05 18.78
N ALA A 77 -8.78 3.33 18.76
CA ALA A 77 -7.73 3.81 19.64
C ALA A 77 -8.11 3.53 21.11
N PRO A 78 -7.21 2.96 21.93
CA PRO A 78 -7.48 2.65 23.33
C PRO A 78 -7.85 3.87 24.18
N PHE A 79 -7.43 5.06 23.74
CA PHE A 79 -7.61 6.34 24.41
C PHE A 79 -7.49 7.47 23.37
N LEU A 80 -7.91 8.67 23.75
CA LEU A 80 -7.69 9.89 22.98
C LEU A 80 -6.47 10.64 23.52
N ALA A 81 -5.74 11.31 22.64
CA ALA A 81 -4.67 12.20 23.07
C ALA A 81 -5.25 13.48 23.69
N GLU A 82 -4.69 13.91 24.83
CA GLU A 82 -5.03 15.18 25.49
C GLU A 82 -4.07 16.32 25.06
N VAL A 83 -3.07 15.98 24.24
CA VAL A 83 -2.09 16.92 23.68
C VAL A 83 -2.00 16.79 22.15
N PRO A 84 -1.59 17.85 21.43
CA PRO A 84 -1.31 17.78 20.00
C PRO A 84 -0.16 16.81 19.70
N LEU A 85 -0.36 15.87 18.77
CA LEU A 85 0.59 14.81 18.46
C LEU A 85 1.62 15.21 17.41
N LEU A 86 1.30 16.13 16.50
CA LEU A 86 2.25 16.53 15.46
C LEU A 86 3.56 17.13 16.06
N PRO A 87 3.52 18.02 17.07
CA PRO A 87 4.73 18.47 17.77
C PRO A 87 5.48 17.34 18.48
N VAL A 88 4.76 16.41 19.12
CA VAL A 88 5.33 15.26 19.84
C VAL A 88 6.08 14.32 18.88
N LEU A 89 5.50 14.04 17.71
CA LEU A 89 6.14 13.26 16.65
C LEU A 89 7.42 13.92 16.14
N LYS A 90 7.38 15.24 15.91
CA LYS A 90 8.54 16.02 15.48
C LYS A 90 9.66 16.00 16.52
N GLU A 91 9.32 16.19 17.79
CA GLU A 91 10.26 16.11 18.90
C GLU A 91 10.89 14.71 18.99
N ALA A 92 10.07 13.65 18.95
CA ALA A 92 10.52 12.28 18.98
C ALA A 92 11.54 11.96 17.88
N LYS A 93 11.24 12.34 16.63
CA LYS A 93 12.16 12.15 15.49
C LYS A 93 13.44 12.97 15.64
N THR A 94 13.35 14.19 16.19
CA THR A 94 14.51 15.06 16.45
C THR A 94 15.41 14.49 17.54
N ARG A 95 14.85 13.87 18.59
CA ARG A 95 15.64 13.19 19.62
C ARG A 95 16.30 11.94 19.05
N LEU A 96 15.56 11.12 18.30
CA LEU A 96 16.08 9.91 17.66
C LEU A 96 17.19 10.20 16.64
N SER A 97 17.16 11.32 15.92
CA SER A 97 18.21 11.66 14.95
C SER A 97 19.58 11.95 15.57
N ARG A 98 19.64 12.17 16.89
CA ARG A 98 20.88 12.35 17.66
C ARG A 98 21.43 11.04 18.20
N GLU A 99 20.68 9.97 18.07
CA GLU A 99 21.04 8.65 18.58
C GLU A 99 21.78 7.81 17.53
N LYS A 100 22.40 6.71 17.98
CA LYS A 100 23.07 5.73 17.11
C LYS A 100 22.55 4.32 17.39
N VAL A 101 22.55 3.51 16.32
CA VAL A 101 22.19 2.09 16.35
C VAL A 101 23.12 1.32 15.42
N TRP A 102 23.36 0.04 15.72
CA TRP A 102 24.24 -0.82 14.92
C TRP A 102 23.55 -2.12 14.52
N TYR A 103 23.95 -2.64 13.36
CA TYR A 103 23.68 -4.01 12.95
C TYR A 103 24.88 -4.88 13.33
N LEU A 104 24.62 -5.93 14.11
CA LEU A 104 25.61 -6.93 14.47
C LEU A 104 25.32 -8.20 13.64
N PRO A 105 26.21 -8.61 12.74
CA PRO A 105 26.01 -9.82 11.95
C PRO A 105 26.05 -11.08 12.84
N GLU A 106 25.61 -12.19 12.30
CA GLU A 106 25.78 -13.50 12.92
C GLU A 106 27.27 -13.87 12.95
N VAL A 107 27.77 -14.23 14.14
CA VAL A 107 29.18 -14.57 14.40
C VAL A 107 29.23 -15.69 15.43
N ASP A 108 30.02 -16.74 15.17
CA ASP A 108 30.28 -17.85 16.10
C ASP A 108 29.01 -18.47 16.73
N GLY A 109 27.98 -18.70 15.92
CA GLY A 109 26.70 -19.26 16.35
C GLY A 109 25.79 -18.31 17.13
N ARG A 110 26.22 -17.05 17.34
CA ARG A 110 25.36 -15.99 17.88
C ARG A 110 24.50 -15.43 16.75
N PRO A 111 23.17 -15.38 16.90
CA PRO A 111 22.31 -14.85 15.85
C PRO A 111 22.60 -13.37 15.57
N ALA A 112 22.34 -12.95 14.34
CA ALA A 112 22.39 -11.53 14.00
C ALA A 112 21.44 -10.71 14.89
N ARG A 113 21.92 -9.55 15.33
CA ARG A 113 21.20 -8.64 16.22
C ARG A 113 21.12 -7.25 15.59
N ARG A 114 19.93 -6.67 15.54
CA ARG A 114 19.75 -5.29 15.07
C ARG A 114 19.40 -4.41 16.25
N GLN A 115 20.19 -3.39 16.52
CA GLN A 115 19.79 -2.42 17.53
C GLN A 115 18.71 -1.49 17.01
N LEU A 116 17.90 -1.02 17.95
CA LEU A 116 16.86 -0.04 17.70
C LEU A 116 16.66 0.85 18.93
N LYS A 117 16.02 1.99 18.70
CA LYS A 117 15.55 2.89 19.77
C LYS A 117 14.12 3.32 19.48
N LEU A 118 13.29 3.28 20.50
CA LEU A 118 11.89 3.69 20.44
C LEU A 118 11.73 5.01 21.16
N ALA A 119 11.13 6.00 20.50
CA ALA A 119 10.58 7.16 21.15
C ALA A 119 9.15 6.83 21.59
N ILE A 120 8.95 6.75 22.90
CA ILE A 120 7.64 6.51 23.52
C ILE A 120 7.14 7.83 24.07
N ALA A 121 5.92 8.22 23.70
CA ALA A 121 5.27 9.42 24.20
C ALA A 121 4.10 9.05 25.10
N ASP A 122 3.93 9.83 26.16
CA ASP A 122 2.70 9.90 26.96
C ASP A 122 1.74 10.89 26.29
N PHE A 123 0.53 10.44 25.95
CA PHE A 123 -0.45 11.24 25.23
C PHE A 123 -1.30 12.16 26.10
N LYS A 124 -1.08 12.15 27.43
CA LYS A 124 -1.65 13.14 28.33
C LYS A 124 -0.72 14.33 28.55
N THR A 125 0.58 14.07 28.59
CA THR A 125 1.59 15.07 28.94
C THR A 125 2.47 15.50 27.78
N GLY A 126 2.47 14.76 26.67
CA GLY A 126 3.36 14.97 25.53
C GLY A 126 4.82 14.60 25.79
N LYS A 127 5.16 14.10 26.99
CA LYS A 127 6.53 13.77 27.36
C LYS A 127 7.04 12.59 26.52
N VAL A 128 8.14 12.82 25.82
CA VAL A 128 8.85 11.80 25.03
C VAL A 128 10.04 11.24 25.81
N ARG A 129 10.17 9.92 25.83
CA ARG A 129 11.36 9.20 26.32
C ARG A 129 11.91 8.24 25.26
N ILE A 130 13.23 8.05 25.24
CA ILE A 130 13.90 7.11 24.34
C ILE A 130 14.21 5.83 25.10
N VAL A 131 13.78 4.70 24.54
CA VAL A 131 14.01 3.35 25.08
C VAL A 131 14.84 2.57 24.08
N SER A 132 15.97 2.03 24.54
CA SER A 132 16.85 1.19 23.71
C SER A 132 16.35 -0.25 23.67
N GLY A 133 16.69 -0.94 22.59
CA GLY A 133 16.35 -2.34 22.43
C GLY A 133 17.03 -2.96 21.22
N TYR A 134 16.64 -4.18 20.90
CA TYR A 134 17.14 -4.90 19.74
C TYR A 134 16.13 -5.89 19.17
N GLU A 135 16.32 -6.21 17.89
CA GLU A 135 15.71 -7.35 17.22
C GLU A 135 16.72 -8.50 17.17
N GLU A 136 16.30 -9.70 17.58
CA GLU A 136 17.04 -10.95 17.41
C GLU A 136 16.06 -12.06 17.05
N LYS A 137 16.36 -12.85 16.00
CA LYS A 137 15.48 -13.97 15.55
C LYS A 137 14.00 -13.56 15.39
N GLN A 138 13.74 -12.32 14.93
CA GLN A 138 12.40 -11.71 14.77
C GLN A 138 11.66 -11.39 16.08
N GLY A 139 12.29 -11.59 17.23
CA GLY A 139 11.81 -11.07 18.51
C GLY A 139 12.27 -9.63 18.73
N LEU A 140 11.38 -8.79 19.24
CA LEU A 140 11.69 -7.46 19.75
C LEU A 140 11.98 -7.55 21.26
N TYR A 141 13.08 -6.94 21.69
CA TYR A 141 13.50 -6.90 23.09
C TYR A 141 13.83 -5.44 23.46
N LEU A 142 13.33 -4.97 24.60
CA LEU A 142 13.60 -3.63 25.12
C LEU A 142 14.42 -3.71 26.40
N ASP A 143 15.30 -2.74 26.60
CA ASP A 143 16.18 -2.68 27.77
C ASP A 143 15.47 -2.11 29.02
N ASP A 144 14.28 -1.53 28.85
CA ASP A 144 13.46 -0.99 29.93
C ASP A 144 12.35 -1.99 30.33
N PRO A 145 12.46 -2.65 31.50
CA PRO A 145 11.46 -3.61 31.98
C PRO A 145 10.12 -2.95 32.35
N GLY A 146 10.08 -1.62 32.53
CA GLY A 146 8.86 -0.85 32.76
C GLY A 146 8.05 -0.59 31.49
N VAL A 147 8.52 -1.03 30.32
CA VAL A 147 7.77 -0.98 29.06
C VAL A 147 7.24 -2.36 28.72
N ARG A 148 5.93 -2.56 28.92
CA ARG A 148 5.25 -3.76 28.45
C ARG A 148 4.60 -3.45 27.10
N PHE A 149 4.76 -4.34 26.12
CA PHE A 149 4.25 -4.12 24.76
C PHE A 149 3.69 -5.40 24.13
N SER A 150 2.92 -5.24 23.05
CA SER A 150 2.42 -6.32 22.21
C SER A 150 2.79 -6.05 20.75
N VAL A 151 3.43 -7.03 20.10
CA VAL A 151 3.73 -6.97 18.67
C VAL A 151 2.64 -7.71 17.92
N HIS A 152 1.82 -6.95 17.19
CA HIS A 152 0.72 -7.47 16.39
C HIS A 152 1.17 -7.86 14.99
N TRP A 153 2.17 -7.16 14.48
CA TRP A 153 2.77 -7.41 13.17
C TRP A 153 4.21 -6.90 13.14
N TRP A 154 5.14 -7.66 12.55
CA TRP A 154 6.55 -7.32 12.51
C TRP A 154 7.12 -7.38 11.09
N ASN A 155 7.66 -6.26 10.61
CA ASN A 155 8.38 -6.19 9.33
C ASN A 155 9.69 -5.37 9.41
N GLY A 156 10.10 -4.98 10.62
CA GLY A 156 11.19 -4.04 10.89
C GLY A 156 10.65 -2.67 11.26
N PHE A 157 10.83 -1.67 10.40
CA PHE A 157 10.55 -0.28 10.73
C PHE A 157 9.08 0.15 10.65
N ASN A 158 8.24 -0.56 9.89
CA ASN A 158 6.81 -0.26 9.74
C ASN A 158 5.97 -1.34 10.45
N SER A 159 6.40 -1.77 11.63
CA SER A 159 5.73 -2.81 12.42
C SER A 159 4.46 -2.25 13.10
N SER A 160 3.58 -3.13 13.59
CA SER A 160 2.42 -2.77 14.42
C SER A 160 2.69 -3.17 15.86
N ILE A 161 2.89 -2.19 16.74
CA ILE A 161 3.34 -2.39 18.12
C ILE A 161 2.51 -1.52 19.06
N ASP A 162 1.83 -2.15 20.01
CA ASP A 162 1.10 -1.44 21.07
C ASP A 162 1.92 -1.43 22.36
N VAL A 163 1.96 -0.28 23.03
CA VAL A 163 2.46 -0.19 24.40
C VAL A 163 1.30 -0.47 25.35
N LEU A 164 1.48 -1.43 26.24
CA LEU A 164 0.52 -1.82 27.27
C LEU A 164 0.81 -1.08 28.58
N GLU A 165 2.09 -0.90 28.91
CA GLU A 165 2.54 -0.12 30.07
C GLU A 165 3.76 0.73 29.70
N PRO A 166 3.83 1.98 30.16
CA PRO A 166 2.81 2.71 30.93
C PRO A 166 1.52 2.98 30.14
N GLU A 167 0.40 3.14 30.84
CA GLU A 167 -0.89 3.49 30.20
C GLU A 167 -0.81 4.83 29.45
N ASN A 168 -1.69 5.04 28.47
CA ASN A 168 -1.76 6.27 27.66
C ASN A 168 -0.46 6.60 26.90
N THR A 169 0.39 5.60 26.66
CA THR A 169 1.62 5.77 25.89
C THR A 169 1.58 5.02 24.56
N ALA A 170 2.35 5.51 23.59
CA ALA A 170 2.63 4.77 22.37
C ALA A 170 3.98 5.12 21.77
N ILE A 171 4.43 4.27 20.85
CA ILE A 171 5.63 4.52 20.06
C ILE A 171 5.29 5.59 19.01
N VAL A 172 5.95 6.73 19.13
CA VAL A 172 5.83 7.88 18.20
C VAL A 172 7.05 8.00 17.27
N GLY A 173 8.07 7.17 17.47
CA GLY A 173 9.21 7.07 16.58
C GLY A 173 10.06 5.84 16.86
N LEU A 174 10.75 5.35 15.84
CA LEU A 174 11.65 4.21 15.86
C LEU A 174 12.88 4.55 15.03
N LEU A 175 14.06 4.47 15.63
CA LEU A 175 15.34 4.42 14.93
C LEU A 175 15.74 2.95 14.80
N TYR A 176 15.90 2.46 13.58
CA TYR A 176 16.10 1.03 13.29
C TYR A 176 17.33 0.79 12.40
N ALA A 177 18.28 -0.02 12.87
CA ALA A 177 19.48 -0.36 12.12
C ALA A 177 19.16 -1.25 10.90
N LEU A 178 19.78 -0.96 9.76
CA LEU A 178 19.63 -1.77 8.55
C LEU A 178 20.73 -2.84 8.46
N ASP A 179 20.34 -4.03 8.00
CA ASP A 179 21.31 -5.04 7.58
C ASP A 179 22.04 -4.63 6.30
N PRO A 180 23.20 -5.25 5.97
CA PRO A 180 24.01 -4.86 4.82
C PRO A 180 23.24 -4.81 3.49
N LYS A 181 22.30 -5.75 3.28
CA LYS A 181 21.48 -5.80 2.07
C LYS A 181 20.56 -4.58 1.98
N ARG A 182 19.85 -4.27 3.06
CA ARG A 182 18.97 -3.08 3.12
C ARG A 182 19.76 -1.78 3.10
N LYS A 183 20.94 -1.74 3.73
CA LYS A 183 21.85 -0.59 3.69
C LYS A 183 22.28 -0.26 2.27
N ALA A 184 22.71 -1.26 1.50
CA ALA A 184 23.07 -1.09 0.09
C ALA A 184 21.87 -0.62 -0.74
N ALA A 185 20.69 -1.23 -0.55
CA ALA A 185 19.49 -0.91 -1.32
C ALA A 185 18.90 0.48 -1.00
N LEU A 186 19.03 0.95 0.24
CA LEU A 186 18.46 2.23 0.72
C LEU A 186 19.51 3.35 0.84
N ARG A 187 20.78 3.05 0.54
CA ARG A 187 21.95 3.92 0.67
C ARG A 187 22.01 4.64 2.04
N ARG A 188 21.75 3.89 3.13
CA ARG A 188 21.71 4.43 4.50
C ARG A 188 21.96 3.36 5.56
N ASP A 189 22.43 3.76 6.73
CA ASP A 189 22.71 2.83 7.83
C ASP A 189 21.49 2.50 8.69
N ALA A 190 20.56 3.45 8.82
CA ALA A 190 19.39 3.33 9.68
C ALA A 190 18.20 4.09 9.10
N VAL A 191 17.02 3.81 9.65
CA VAL A 191 15.76 4.48 9.32
C VAL A 191 15.14 5.06 10.58
N ILE A 192 14.65 6.28 10.50
CA ILE A 192 13.74 6.86 11.50
C ILE A 192 12.33 6.81 10.92
N TYR A 193 11.40 6.20 11.64
CA TYR A 193 10.02 6.04 11.19
C TYR A 193 9.07 6.01 12.38
N THR A 194 7.83 6.44 12.20
CA THR A 194 6.76 6.21 13.18
C THR A 194 6.02 4.94 12.77
N PRO A 195 6.25 3.80 13.46
CA PRO A 195 5.50 2.58 13.20
C PRO A 195 4.03 2.78 13.57
N TYR A 196 3.13 2.10 12.87
CA TYR A 196 1.71 2.16 13.22
C TYR A 196 1.47 1.52 14.60
N SER A 197 0.52 2.09 15.34
CA SER A 197 -0.12 1.46 16.50
C SER A 197 -1.58 1.92 16.53
N ARG A 198 -2.48 1.16 17.16
CA ARG A 198 -3.89 1.61 17.26
C ARG A 198 -4.03 2.90 18.07
N ALA A 199 -3.10 3.16 18.97
CA ALA A 199 -3.06 4.40 19.74
C ALA A 199 -2.80 5.65 18.89
N LEU A 200 -2.17 5.49 17.72
CA LEU A 200 -1.98 6.58 16.74
C LEU A 200 -3.21 6.81 15.85
N LEU A 201 -4.29 6.01 15.99
CA LEU A 201 -5.54 6.22 15.27
C LEU A 201 -6.33 7.42 15.84
N GLN A 202 -5.72 8.59 15.79
CA GLN A 202 -6.23 9.85 16.31
C GLN A 202 -6.74 10.72 15.15
N PRO A 203 -7.84 11.48 15.33
CA PRO A 203 -8.38 12.35 14.29
C PRO A 203 -7.35 13.33 13.70
N GLU A 204 -6.50 13.92 14.55
CA GLU A 204 -5.43 14.83 14.14
C GLU A 204 -4.48 14.19 13.11
N LEU A 205 -4.06 12.95 13.34
CA LEU A 205 -3.11 12.25 12.46
C LEU A 205 -3.75 11.76 11.17
N VAL A 206 -5.03 11.38 11.22
CA VAL A 206 -5.81 11.07 10.01
C VAL A 206 -5.91 12.31 9.12
N GLU A 207 -6.24 13.47 9.70
CA GLU A 207 -6.38 14.71 8.95
C GLU A 207 -5.05 15.25 8.44
N ALA A 208 -3.98 15.13 9.23
CA ALA A 208 -2.63 15.45 8.77
C ALA A 208 -2.24 14.62 7.53
N GLY A 209 -2.57 13.32 7.52
CA GLY A 209 -2.32 12.45 6.37
C GLY A 209 -3.14 12.82 5.14
N ARG A 210 -4.44 13.11 5.34
CA ARG A 210 -5.35 13.53 4.27
C ARG A 210 -4.88 14.83 3.62
N ARG A 211 -4.56 15.84 4.42
CA ARG A 211 -4.09 17.14 3.96
C ARG A 211 -2.77 17.01 3.21
N TYR A 212 -1.77 16.35 3.80
CA TYR A 212 -0.47 16.14 3.17
C TYR A 212 -0.60 15.48 1.79
N LEU A 213 -1.36 14.38 1.70
CA LEU A 213 -1.53 13.67 0.43
C LEU A 213 -2.27 14.52 -0.61
N SER A 214 -3.33 15.23 -0.21
CA SER A 214 -4.10 16.10 -1.09
C SER A 214 -3.25 17.26 -1.63
N GLU A 215 -2.45 17.89 -0.77
CA GLU A 215 -1.53 18.97 -1.14
C GLU A 215 -0.47 18.49 -2.13
N LYS A 216 0.13 17.31 -1.89
CA LYS A 216 1.12 16.71 -2.78
C LYS A 216 0.55 16.34 -4.14
N ILE A 217 -0.67 15.81 -4.20
CA ILE A 217 -1.36 15.52 -5.46
C ILE A 217 -1.63 16.82 -6.24
N ALA A 218 -2.16 17.85 -5.56
CA ALA A 218 -2.43 19.13 -6.18
C ALA A 218 -1.13 19.79 -6.69
N GLN A 219 -0.04 19.71 -5.91
CA GLN A 219 1.28 20.19 -6.32
C GLN A 219 1.79 19.43 -7.56
N ALA A 220 1.76 18.10 -7.54
CA ALA A 220 2.20 17.28 -8.66
C ALA A 220 1.47 17.62 -9.97
N ARG A 221 0.14 17.82 -9.91
CA ARG A 221 -0.63 18.23 -11.09
C ARG A 221 -0.24 19.61 -11.59
N ARG A 222 -0.11 20.61 -10.70
CA ARG A 222 0.35 21.95 -11.07
C ARG A 222 1.74 21.93 -11.72
N GLU A 223 2.63 21.07 -11.25
CA GLU A 223 3.97 20.89 -11.83
C GLU A 223 3.97 20.11 -13.14
N LEU A 224 2.85 19.50 -13.55
CA LEU A 224 2.70 18.85 -14.85
C LEU A 224 1.89 19.69 -15.84
N ARG A 225 1.64 20.98 -15.54
CA ARG A 225 0.88 21.89 -16.42
C ARG A 225 1.53 22.13 -17.78
N HIS A 226 2.85 21.94 -17.89
CA HIS A 226 3.58 22.05 -19.16
C HIS A 226 3.69 20.72 -19.91
N VAL A 227 3.27 19.61 -19.31
CA VAL A 227 3.36 18.28 -19.91
C VAL A 227 2.05 17.94 -20.60
N ASN A 228 2.11 17.61 -21.89
CA ASN A 228 0.92 17.26 -22.66
C ASN A 228 0.42 15.85 -22.37
N SER A 229 -0.89 15.70 -22.21
CA SER A 229 -1.58 14.41 -22.14
C SER A 229 -1.46 13.66 -23.47
N ARG A 230 -1.13 12.38 -23.38
CA ARG A 230 -1.13 11.44 -24.51
C ARG A 230 -2.52 10.87 -24.76
N ALA A 231 -3.38 10.82 -23.74
CA ALA A 231 -4.77 10.38 -23.87
C ALA A 231 -5.70 11.44 -24.45
N LYS A 232 -5.42 12.72 -24.17
CA LYS A 232 -6.20 13.88 -24.64
C LYS A 232 -5.24 14.84 -25.32
N SER A 233 -5.09 14.65 -26.64
CA SER A 233 -4.20 15.46 -27.47
C SER A 233 -4.36 16.96 -27.19
N ARG A 234 -3.25 17.65 -26.90
CA ARG A 234 -3.13 19.10 -26.63
C ARG A 234 -3.74 19.59 -25.30
N ALA A 235 -4.20 18.71 -24.41
CA ALA A 235 -4.54 19.09 -23.05
C ALA A 235 -3.32 18.86 -22.14
N PRO A 236 -2.96 19.80 -21.25
CA PRO A 236 -1.93 19.55 -20.26
C PRO A 236 -2.40 18.50 -19.24
N LEU A 237 -1.47 17.72 -18.67
CA LEU A 237 -1.79 16.68 -17.69
C LEU A 237 -2.50 17.22 -16.45
N GLU A 238 -2.19 18.46 -16.06
CA GLU A 238 -2.91 19.17 -14.99
C GLU A 238 -4.43 19.14 -15.22
N ASN A 239 -4.89 19.25 -16.47
CA ASN A 239 -6.29 19.38 -16.86
C ASN A 239 -6.88 18.09 -17.45
N CYS A 240 -6.25 16.92 -17.24
CA CYS A 240 -6.80 15.66 -17.71
C CYS A 240 -8.19 15.41 -17.07
N PRO A 241 -9.29 15.39 -17.84
CA PRO A 241 -10.65 15.36 -17.29
C PRO A 241 -11.05 13.99 -16.71
N VAL A 242 -10.24 12.96 -16.94
CA VAL A 242 -10.56 11.59 -16.52
C VAL A 242 -10.21 11.33 -15.06
N PHE A 243 -9.21 12.03 -14.51
CA PHE A 243 -8.75 11.84 -13.14
C PHE A 243 -8.86 13.15 -12.34
N SER A 244 -9.66 13.13 -11.29
CA SER A 244 -9.73 14.17 -10.26
C SER A 244 -8.62 13.99 -9.21
N HIS A 245 -8.45 14.97 -8.30
CA HIS A 245 -7.58 14.80 -7.12
C HIS A 245 -8.01 13.60 -6.27
N ALA A 246 -9.33 13.37 -6.14
CA ALA A 246 -9.88 12.26 -5.38
C ALA A 246 -9.55 10.90 -6.02
N ASP A 247 -9.48 10.81 -7.35
CA ASP A 247 -9.14 9.56 -8.02
C ASP A 247 -7.67 9.15 -7.75
N TYR A 248 -6.72 10.09 -7.85
CA TYR A 248 -5.33 9.83 -7.49
C TYR A 248 -5.18 9.50 -6.00
N PHE A 249 -5.91 10.21 -5.14
CA PHE A 249 -5.93 9.93 -3.70
C PHE A 249 -6.41 8.49 -3.43
N ASN A 250 -7.49 8.07 -4.08
CA ASN A 250 -8.06 6.73 -3.91
C ASN A 250 -7.17 5.62 -4.47
N LEU A 251 -6.47 5.86 -5.59
CA LEU A 251 -5.49 4.92 -6.15
C LEU A 251 -4.34 4.68 -5.16
N ILE A 252 -3.76 5.76 -4.61
CA ILE A 252 -2.68 5.67 -3.62
C ILE A 252 -3.16 4.92 -2.36
N LEU A 253 -4.39 5.17 -1.89
CA LEU A 253 -4.97 4.38 -0.80
C LEU A 253 -5.14 2.90 -1.17
N ALA A 254 -5.58 2.59 -2.39
CA ALA A 254 -5.77 1.22 -2.85
C ALA A 254 -4.44 0.43 -2.92
N GLU A 255 -3.33 1.09 -3.25
CA GLU A 255 -1.97 0.50 -3.24
C GLU A 255 -1.58 -0.01 -1.84
N HIS A 256 -1.85 0.78 -0.79
CA HIS A 256 -1.44 0.46 0.58
C HIS A 256 -2.48 -0.30 1.39
N MET A 257 -3.66 -0.53 0.81
CA MET A 257 -4.71 -1.30 1.45
C MET A 257 -4.38 -2.80 1.40
N ASP A 258 -4.24 -3.43 2.57
CA ASP A 258 -3.97 -4.87 2.65
C ASP A 258 -5.09 -5.70 1.99
N PRO A 259 -4.80 -6.52 0.95
CA PRO A 259 -5.82 -7.30 0.25
C PRO A 259 -6.60 -8.26 1.15
N GLU A 260 -5.95 -8.85 2.15
CA GLU A 260 -6.57 -9.82 3.05
C GLU A 260 -7.51 -9.14 4.04
N SER A 261 -7.08 -8.05 4.68
CA SER A 261 -7.91 -7.19 5.53
C SER A 261 -9.13 -6.67 4.77
N PHE A 262 -8.92 -6.21 3.52
CA PHE A 262 -10.00 -5.75 2.66
C PHE A 262 -11.03 -6.86 2.41
N ARG A 263 -10.59 -8.06 1.99
CA ARG A 263 -11.47 -9.22 1.79
C ARG A 263 -12.21 -9.65 3.06
N ALA A 264 -11.56 -9.57 4.22
CA ALA A 264 -12.17 -9.89 5.51
C ALA A 264 -13.28 -8.89 5.92
N ILE A 265 -13.33 -7.71 5.30
CA ILE A 265 -14.36 -6.70 5.48
C ILE A 265 -15.45 -6.84 4.41
N THR A 266 -15.07 -6.94 3.14
CA THR A 266 -16.03 -6.91 2.02
C THR A 266 -16.64 -8.26 1.69
N GLY A 267 -16.03 -9.36 2.13
CA GLY A 267 -16.43 -10.70 1.76
C GLY A 267 -16.19 -11.03 0.28
N ARG A 268 -16.82 -12.10 -0.19
CA ARG A 268 -16.75 -12.60 -1.58
C ARG A 268 -18.02 -12.34 -2.40
N GLU A 269 -18.97 -11.61 -1.85
CA GLU A 269 -20.23 -11.29 -2.54
C GLU A 269 -20.38 -9.78 -2.62
N HIS A 270 -20.93 -9.30 -3.74
CA HIS A 270 -21.30 -7.90 -3.85
C HIS A 270 -22.62 -7.68 -3.12
N THR A 271 -22.52 -7.16 -1.90
CA THR A 271 -23.66 -6.67 -1.13
C THR A 271 -23.45 -5.19 -0.81
N GLU A 272 -24.54 -4.49 -0.48
CA GLU A 272 -24.43 -3.21 0.19
C GLU A 272 -23.64 -3.38 1.49
N PHE A 273 -22.91 -2.34 1.88
CA PHE A 273 -22.18 -2.36 3.14
C PHE A 273 -23.16 -1.99 4.25
N ASP A 274 -23.26 -2.85 5.25
CA ASP A 274 -23.83 -2.46 6.52
C ASP A 274 -22.90 -1.45 7.22
N THR A 275 -23.42 -0.76 8.23
CA THR A 275 -22.69 0.25 9.01
C THR A 275 -21.43 -0.30 9.68
N THR A 276 -21.37 -1.61 9.95
CA THR A 276 -20.20 -2.27 10.55
C THR A 276 -19.08 -2.43 9.53
N ARG A 277 -19.40 -2.87 8.31
CA ARG A 277 -18.43 -2.98 7.21
C ARG A 277 -17.91 -1.62 6.78
N GLU A 278 -18.77 -0.61 6.69
CA GLU A 278 -18.36 0.77 6.41
C GLU A 278 -17.37 1.27 7.47
N ARG A 279 -17.70 1.13 8.75
CA ARG A 279 -16.80 1.52 9.85
C ARG A 279 -15.44 0.82 9.76
N ARG A 280 -15.43 -0.49 9.49
CA ARG A 280 -14.18 -1.26 9.36
C ARG A 280 -13.36 -0.84 8.15
N LEU A 281 -13.99 -0.52 7.02
CA LEU A 281 -13.31 -0.03 5.83
C LEU A 281 -12.74 1.39 6.04
N THR A 282 -13.52 2.28 6.66
CA THR A 282 -13.07 3.62 7.06
C THR A 282 -11.86 3.53 7.99
N ARG A 283 -11.85 2.60 8.95
CA ARG A 283 -10.65 2.36 9.78
C ARG A 283 -9.45 1.95 8.93
N LEU A 284 -9.63 1.06 7.95
CA LEU A 284 -8.53 0.60 7.09
C LEU A 284 -7.91 1.75 6.30
N ILE A 285 -8.74 2.68 5.81
CA ILE A 285 -8.30 3.93 5.18
C ILE A 285 -7.58 4.83 6.20
N ASN A 286 -8.17 5.03 7.38
CA ASN A 286 -7.60 5.88 8.43
C ASN A 286 -6.23 5.37 8.90
N ARG A 287 -6.00 4.05 8.95
CA ARG A 287 -4.67 3.48 9.22
C ARG A 287 -3.62 3.96 8.21
N ILE A 288 -3.94 3.92 6.92
CA ILE A 288 -3.04 4.39 5.85
C ILE A 288 -2.79 5.89 6.04
N LEU A 289 -3.85 6.67 6.28
CA LEU A 289 -3.74 8.11 6.51
C LEU A 289 -2.92 8.44 7.77
N VAL A 290 -3.02 7.67 8.85
CA VAL A 290 -2.19 7.85 10.05
C VAL A 290 -0.71 7.58 9.74
N ILE A 291 -0.41 6.55 8.94
CA ILE A 291 0.98 6.29 8.51
C ILE A 291 1.50 7.47 7.69
N ILE A 292 0.70 8.02 6.77
CA ILE A 292 1.03 9.21 6.00
C ILE A 292 1.17 10.43 6.90
N GLY A 293 0.23 10.69 7.82
CA GLY A 293 0.23 11.88 8.67
C GLY A 293 1.37 11.88 9.69
N SER A 294 1.71 10.71 10.24
CA SER A 294 2.82 10.58 11.19
C SER A 294 4.20 10.63 10.52
N ASN A 295 4.30 10.28 9.23
CA ASN A 295 5.59 10.20 8.53
C ASN A 295 5.81 11.24 7.43
N GLN A 296 4.76 11.86 6.90
CA GLN A 296 4.79 12.85 5.82
C GLN A 296 5.73 12.40 4.68
N GLU A 297 6.74 13.20 4.32
CA GLU A 297 7.75 12.94 3.28
C GLU A 297 8.44 11.58 3.40
N ASP A 298 8.50 10.99 4.59
CA ASP A 298 9.12 9.68 4.79
C ASP A 298 8.12 8.52 4.68
N ALA A 299 6.81 8.77 4.63
CA ALA A 299 5.79 7.72 4.57
C ALA A 299 6.01 6.80 3.36
N TYR A 300 6.14 5.49 3.60
CA TYR A 300 6.39 4.47 2.58
C TYR A 300 7.68 4.64 1.74
N LYS A 301 8.51 5.65 2.00
CA LYS A 301 9.76 5.94 1.27
C LYS A 301 10.74 4.78 1.22
N PHE A 302 10.74 3.98 2.29
CA PHE A 302 11.62 2.81 2.44
C PHE A 302 10.92 1.49 2.12
N THR A 303 9.64 1.54 1.75
CA THR A 303 8.83 0.37 1.44
C THR A 303 9.08 -0.05 0.01
N GLY A 304 9.30 -1.35 -0.18
CA GLY A 304 9.30 -1.97 -1.50
C GLY A 304 8.84 -3.42 -1.43
N ASN A 305 8.33 -3.93 -2.55
CA ASN A 305 7.82 -5.29 -2.66
C ASN A 305 8.74 -6.17 -3.55
N TYR A 306 8.39 -7.45 -3.69
CA TYR A 306 9.16 -8.43 -4.46
C TYR A 306 9.16 -8.15 -5.98
N ALA A 307 8.11 -7.48 -6.49
CA ALA A 307 8.03 -6.99 -7.86
C ALA A 307 8.85 -5.70 -8.08
N SER A 308 9.68 -5.32 -7.09
CA SER A 308 10.49 -4.09 -7.08
C SER A 308 9.66 -2.81 -7.13
N ALA A 309 8.36 -2.88 -6.81
CA ALA A 309 7.51 -1.71 -6.64
C ALA A 309 7.87 -0.99 -5.34
N ARG A 310 7.92 0.35 -5.36
CA ARG A 310 8.48 1.15 -4.26
C ARG A 310 7.73 2.45 -3.99
N GLY A 311 7.85 2.95 -2.76
CA GLY A 311 7.42 4.29 -2.40
C GLY A 311 5.91 4.44 -2.18
N LEU A 312 5.47 5.70 -2.12
CA LEU A 312 4.07 6.07 -1.88
C LEU A 312 3.12 5.55 -2.95
N THR A 313 3.54 5.48 -4.22
CA THR A 313 2.69 5.04 -5.33
C THR A 313 2.96 3.58 -5.75
N GLN A 314 3.80 2.86 -5.00
CA GLN A 314 4.23 1.48 -5.32
C GLN A 314 4.70 1.34 -6.78
N PHE A 315 5.53 2.28 -7.25
CA PHE A 315 5.94 2.36 -8.65
C PHE A 315 6.95 1.28 -9.02
N THR A 316 6.81 0.63 -10.18
CA THR A 316 7.74 -0.41 -10.66
C THR A 316 8.80 0.14 -11.62
N PRO A 317 9.97 -0.51 -11.78
CA PRO A 317 10.97 -0.10 -12.76
C PRO A 317 10.48 -0.14 -14.21
N ILE A 318 9.58 -1.08 -14.54
CA ILE A 318 8.98 -1.19 -15.88
C ILE A 318 8.07 0.02 -16.14
N GLY A 319 7.22 0.36 -15.18
CA GLY A 319 6.39 1.56 -15.26
C GLY A 319 7.25 2.83 -15.40
N MET A 320 8.34 2.93 -14.63
CA MET A 320 9.20 4.12 -14.65
C MET A 320 9.89 4.31 -15.99
N ARG A 321 10.30 3.22 -16.63
CA ARG A 321 10.85 3.26 -17.98
C ARG A 321 9.85 3.82 -19.00
N VAL A 322 8.55 3.52 -18.86
CA VAL A 322 7.52 4.12 -19.70
C VAL A 322 7.45 5.62 -19.46
N VAL A 323 7.45 6.06 -18.20
CA VAL A 323 7.40 7.48 -17.85
C VAL A 323 8.61 8.23 -18.44
N TRP A 324 9.84 7.80 -18.16
CA TRP A 324 11.05 8.44 -18.67
C TRP A 324 11.11 8.51 -20.20
N ASN A 325 10.63 7.47 -20.89
CA ASN A 325 10.68 7.43 -22.36
C ASN A 325 9.55 8.24 -23.02
N ARG A 326 8.44 8.50 -22.32
CA ARG A 326 7.22 9.06 -22.93
C ARG A 326 6.83 10.43 -22.39
N TYR A 327 7.36 10.82 -21.24
CA TYR A 327 7.07 12.08 -20.56
C TYR A 327 8.38 12.72 -20.12
N THR A 328 9.28 12.98 -21.07
CA THR A 328 10.62 13.53 -20.83
C THR A 328 10.58 14.92 -20.22
N GLU A 329 9.49 15.65 -20.44
CA GLU A 329 9.24 17.00 -19.91
C GLU A 329 8.66 16.97 -18.49
N ALA A 330 8.44 15.81 -17.88
CA ALA A 330 7.82 15.69 -16.56
C ALA A 330 8.74 16.06 -15.40
N ASP A 331 10.03 16.36 -15.63
CA ASP A 331 10.98 16.78 -14.60
C ASP A 331 10.97 15.83 -13.38
N ILE A 332 11.17 14.54 -13.65
CA ILE A 332 11.28 13.45 -12.67
C ILE A 332 12.71 12.92 -12.71
N SER A 333 13.32 12.69 -11.55
CA SER A 333 14.67 12.11 -11.47
C SER A 333 14.80 10.81 -12.29
N THR A 334 15.94 10.64 -12.96
CA THR A 334 16.29 9.40 -13.67
C THR A 334 16.88 8.32 -12.75
N ASP A 335 17.13 8.62 -11.46
CA ASP A 335 17.42 7.60 -10.45
C ASP A 335 16.08 7.05 -9.92
N PHE A 336 15.81 5.78 -10.19
CA PHE A 336 14.59 5.11 -9.73
C PHE A 336 14.37 5.19 -8.22
N LEU A 337 15.45 5.12 -7.42
CA LEU A 337 15.34 5.19 -5.96
C LEU A 337 14.93 6.58 -5.51
N GLU A 338 15.46 7.63 -6.15
CA GLU A 338 15.08 9.02 -5.85
C GLU A 338 13.65 9.30 -6.31
N ALA A 339 13.33 8.95 -7.57
CA ALA A 339 12.01 9.20 -8.16
C ALA A 339 10.86 8.51 -7.40
N THR A 340 11.12 7.39 -6.73
CA THR A 340 10.12 6.69 -5.91
C THR A 340 10.17 7.04 -4.43
N ALA A 341 11.28 7.60 -3.93
CA ALA A 341 11.42 8.04 -2.55
C ALA A 341 10.85 9.45 -2.32
N ASP A 342 10.96 10.32 -3.31
CA ASP A 342 10.34 11.64 -3.30
C ASP A 342 8.85 11.50 -3.69
N HIS A 343 7.95 11.97 -2.83
CA HIS A 343 6.50 11.80 -3.05
C HIS A 343 5.98 12.61 -4.22
N LEU A 344 6.55 13.78 -4.48
CA LEU A 344 6.15 14.63 -5.59
C LEU A 344 6.55 13.98 -6.91
N PHE A 345 7.78 13.48 -7.02
CA PHE A 345 8.20 12.69 -8.19
C PHE A 345 7.38 11.42 -8.38
N ALA A 346 7.12 10.68 -7.30
CA ALA A 346 6.35 9.44 -7.36
C ALA A 346 4.91 9.67 -7.84
N ILE A 347 4.25 10.75 -7.40
CA ILE A 347 2.90 11.10 -7.84
C ILE A 347 2.91 11.65 -9.27
N LYS A 348 3.90 12.46 -9.66
CA LYS A 348 4.06 12.90 -11.06
C LYS A 348 4.21 11.70 -12.01
N ALA A 349 4.99 10.70 -11.60
CA ALA A 349 5.17 9.46 -12.35
C ALA A 349 3.86 8.66 -12.46
N GLU A 350 3.08 8.57 -11.38
CA GLU A 350 1.74 7.94 -11.37
C GLU A 350 0.79 8.62 -12.34
N ILE A 351 0.70 9.96 -12.31
CA ILE A 351 -0.12 10.74 -13.25
C ILE A 351 0.28 10.44 -14.70
N CYS A 352 1.57 10.47 -15.01
CA CYS A 352 2.07 10.19 -16.37
C CYS A 352 1.76 8.76 -16.82
N LEU A 353 1.97 7.77 -15.95
CA LEU A 353 1.74 6.37 -16.31
C LEU A 353 0.25 6.04 -16.47
N LEU A 354 -0.61 6.64 -15.63
CA LEU A 354 -2.07 6.51 -15.78
C LEU A 354 -2.56 7.17 -17.07
N ASP A 355 -2.03 8.33 -17.44
CA ASP A 355 -2.32 8.98 -18.74
C ASP A 355 -1.88 8.10 -19.91
N HIS A 356 -0.70 7.45 -19.81
CA HIS A 356 -0.25 6.50 -20.82
C HIS A 356 -1.23 5.34 -20.97
N TYR A 357 -1.60 4.71 -19.86
CA TYR A 357 -2.55 3.60 -19.90
C TYR A 357 -3.93 4.01 -20.36
N LEU A 358 -4.37 5.22 -20.00
CA LEU A 358 -5.60 5.80 -20.49
C LEU A 358 -5.60 5.92 -22.03
N SER A 359 -4.51 6.42 -22.61
CA SER A 359 -4.36 6.50 -24.07
C SER A 359 -4.48 5.12 -24.73
N GLU A 360 -3.89 4.10 -24.12
CA GLU A 360 -3.89 2.74 -24.65
C GLU A 360 -5.25 2.03 -24.50
N VAL A 361 -5.93 2.17 -23.36
CA VAL A 361 -7.24 1.52 -23.16
C VAL A 361 -8.31 2.15 -24.06
N VAL A 362 -8.26 3.47 -24.28
CA VAL A 362 -9.17 4.15 -25.22
C VAL A 362 -8.87 3.73 -26.66
N ARG A 363 -7.58 3.56 -27.03
CA ARG A 363 -7.21 3.03 -28.35
C ARG A 363 -7.69 1.59 -28.56
N VAL A 364 -7.61 0.75 -27.54
CA VAL A 364 -8.01 -0.67 -27.59
C VAL A 364 -9.53 -0.86 -27.56
N HIS A 365 -10.25 0.01 -26.85
CA HIS A 365 -11.70 -0.02 -26.74
C HIS A 365 -12.26 1.41 -26.83
N PRO A 366 -12.38 1.99 -28.04
CA PRO A 366 -12.86 3.36 -28.23
C PRO A 366 -14.20 3.71 -27.53
N PRO A 367 -15.18 2.79 -27.42
CA PRO A 367 -16.41 3.04 -26.68
C PRO A 367 -16.22 3.31 -25.18
N LEU A 368 -15.02 3.10 -24.61
CA LEU A 368 -14.70 3.41 -23.23
C LEU A 368 -14.69 4.92 -22.95
N SER A 369 -14.39 5.75 -23.95
CA SER A 369 -14.28 7.20 -23.78
C SER A 369 -15.64 7.83 -23.44
N GLY A 370 -15.66 8.68 -22.41
CA GLY A 370 -16.85 9.35 -21.87
C GLY A 370 -17.70 8.50 -20.93
N THR A 371 -17.26 7.30 -20.54
CA THR A 371 -18.12 6.37 -19.76
C THR A 371 -17.99 6.51 -18.24
N GLY A 372 -16.95 7.19 -17.76
CA GLY A 372 -16.53 7.18 -16.36
C GLY A 372 -15.76 5.92 -15.96
N TYR A 373 -15.72 4.88 -16.80
CA TYR A 373 -14.98 3.65 -16.52
C TYR A 373 -13.51 3.70 -16.93
N GLU A 374 -13.09 4.75 -17.63
CA GLU A 374 -11.72 5.00 -18.08
C GLU A 374 -10.71 4.88 -16.94
N LYS A 375 -11.01 5.51 -15.80
CA LYS A 375 -10.13 5.53 -14.63
C LYS A 375 -9.90 4.13 -14.05
N TYR A 376 -10.92 3.28 -14.03
CA TYR A 376 -10.78 1.90 -13.56
C TYR A 376 -10.00 1.05 -14.54
N ALA A 377 -10.19 1.24 -15.85
CA ALA A 377 -9.40 0.54 -16.86
C ALA A 377 -7.91 0.91 -16.77
N ALA A 378 -7.61 2.21 -16.67
CA ALA A 378 -6.24 2.70 -16.50
C ALA A 378 -5.63 2.28 -15.14
N GLY A 379 -6.38 2.36 -14.04
CA GLY A 379 -5.96 1.86 -12.73
C GLY A 379 -5.72 0.34 -12.71
N ALA A 380 -6.54 -0.44 -13.41
CA ALA A 380 -6.32 -1.87 -13.59
C ALA A 380 -5.03 -2.17 -14.40
N CYS A 381 -4.73 -1.36 -15.42
CA CYS A 381 -3.46 -1.44 -16.15
C CYS A 381 -2.28 -1.08 -15.25
N TYR A 382 -2.44 -0.08 -14.38
CA TYR A 382 -1.43 0.34 -13.42
C TYR A 382 -1.05 -0.79 -12.46
N ASN A 383 -2.03 -1.44 -11.84
CA ASN A 383 -1.80 -2.54 -10.90
C ASN A 383 -1.39 -3.86 -11.58
N GLY A 384 -2.12 -4.29 -12.62
CA GLY A 384 -1.99 -5.63 -13.20
C GLY A 384 -1.25 -5.73 -14.53
N GLY A 385 -0.87 -4.58 -15.10
CA GLY A 385 -0.40 -4.48 -16.47
C GLY A 385 -1.52 -4.54 -17.52
N PRO A 386 -1.27 -4.03 -18.74
CA PRO A 386 -2.33 -3.80 -19.73
C PRO A 386 -2.90 -5.06 -20.39
N LYS A 387 -2.14 -6.17 -20.44
CA LYS A 387 -2.49 -7.37 -21.23
C LYS A 387 -3.86 -7.95 -20.87
N ASN A 388 -4.12 -8.15 -19.57
CA ASN A 388 -5.37 -8.75 -19.10
C ASN A 388 -6.54 -7.76 -19.21
N VAL A 389 -6.27 -6.47 -19.01
CA VAL A 389 -7.27 -5.41 -19.17
C VAL A 389 -7.74 -5.32 -20.62
N PHE A 390 -6.81 -5.32 -21.57
CA PHE A 390 -7.13 -5.29 -23.00
C PHE A 390 -7.93 -6.52 -23.43
N TYR A 391 -7.56 -7.71 -22.90
CA TYR A 391 -8.35 -8.91 -23.14
C TYR A 391 -9.78 -8.76 -22.62
N GLY A 392 -9.94 -8.29 -21.38
CA GLY A 392 -11.26 -8.07 -20.77
C GLY A 392 -12.10 -7.08 -21.59
N LEU A 393 -11.54 -5.91 -21.93
CA LEU A 393 -12.24 -4.90 -22.72
C LEU A 393 -12.67 -5.42 -24.10
N ARG A 394 -11.77 -6.09 -24.84
CA ARG A 394 -12.08 -6.62 -26.18
C ARG A 394 -13.15 -7.71 -26.17
N ASN A 395 -13.15 -8.57 -25.14
CA ASN A 395 -14.03 -9.73 -25.12
C ASN A 395 -15.34 -9.49 -24.36
N PHE A 396 -15.33 -8.63 -23.34
CA PHE A 396 -16.44 -8.50 -22.37
C PHE A 396 -16.93 -7.05 -22.19
N GLY A 397 -16.26 -6.06 -22.80
CA GLY A 397 -16.61 -4.65 -22.65
C GLY A 397 -16.19 -4.08 -21.29
N THR A 398 -16.94 -3.12 -20.77
CA THR A 398 -16.60 -2.39 -19.53
C THR A 398 -17.17 -3.01 -18.25
N GLY A 399 -18.20 -3.86 -18.36
CA GLY A 399 -18.92 -4.38 -17.19
C GLY A 399 -18.04 -5.11 -16.17
N TRP A 400 -16.98 -5.78 -16.61
CA TRP A 400 -16.06 -6.49 -15.72
C TRP A 400 -15.17 -5.55 -14.88
N LEU A 401 -15.06 -4.25 -15.22
CA LEU A 401 -14.31 -3.26 -14.43
C LEU A 401 -14.96 -3.00 -13.06
N TYR A 402 -16.14 -3.56 -12.82
CA TYR A 402 -16.70 -3.77 -11.48
C TYR A 402 -16.84 -5.26 -11.18
N PRO A 403 -15.73 -5.97 -10.87
CA PRO A 403 -15.67 -7.41 -11.02
C PRO A 403 -16.67 -8.17 -10.14
N MET A 404 -16.80 -7.80 -8.86
CA MET A 404 -17.67 -8.53 -7.93
C MET A 404 -19.14 -8.29 -8.22
N ARG A 405 -19.51 -7.07 -8.61
CA ARG A 405 -20.87 -6.76 -9.05
C ARG A 405 -21.21 -7.58 -10.28
N ARG A 406 -20.34 -7.56 -11.30
CA ARG A 406 -20.54 -8.29 -12.55
C ARG A 406 -20.58 -9.81 -12.35
N LEU A 407 -19.72 -10.34 -11.48
CA LEU A 407 -19.71 -11.75 -11.10
C LEU A 407 -21.04 -12.17 -10.43
N SER A 408 -21.54 -11.35 -9.51
CA SER A 408 -22.84 -11.56 -8.86
C SER A 408 -24.00 -11.48 -9.85
N ASP A 409 -24.02 -10.44 -10.68
CA ASP A 409 -25.08 -10.20 -11.68
C ASP A 409 -25.19 -11.36 -12.67
N LEU A 410 -24.06 -11.85 -13.21
CA LEU A 410 -24.05 -12.99 -14.11
C LEU A 410 -24.36 -14.31 -13.39
N GLY A 411 -23.92 -14.45 -12.14
CA GLY A 411 -24.17 -15.66 -11.33
C GLY A 411 -25.63 -15.88 -10.96
N ARG A 412 -26.45 -14.81 -10.93
CA ARG A 412 -27.88 -14.87 -10.58
C ARG A 412 -28.82 -15.02 -11.78
N ARG A 413 -28.33 -14.85 -13.01
CA ARG A 413 -29.18 -14.96 -14.21
C ARG A 413 -29.54 -16.42 -14.49
N GLU A 414 -30.83 -16.68 -14.73
CA GLU A 414 -31.34 -18.02 -15.05
C GLU A 414 -30.80 -18.55 -16.39
N SER A 415 -30.61 -17.65 -17.36
CA SER A 415 -30.04 -17.97 -18.66
C SER A 415 -28.92 -16.99 -19.02
N LEU A 416 -27.84 -17.55 -19.58
CA LEU A 416 -26.68 -16.80 -20.05
C LEU A 416 -26.39 -17.18 -21.49
N ASN A 417 -26.12 -16.19 -22.34
CA ASN A 417 -25.65 -16.46 -23.69
C ASN A 417 -24.19 -16.96 -23.67
N ARG A 418 -23.67 -17.44 -24.82
CA ARG A 418 -22.31 -18.00 -24.91
C ARG A 418 -21.21 -17.02 -24.47
N LYS A 419 -21.38 -15.72 -24.75
CA LYS A 419 -20.42 -14.68 -24.38
C LYS A 419 -20.42 -14.46 -22.87
N GLU A 420 -21.60 -14.40 -22.25
CA GLU A 420 -21.77 -14.23 -20.81
C GLU A 420 -21.28 -15.45 -20.01
N LYS A 421 -21.48 -16.68 -20.52
CA LYS A 421 -20.90 -17.88 -19.90
C LYS A 421 -19.37 -17.81 -19.84
N ARG A 422 -18.73 -17.41 -20.95
CA ARG A 422 -17.28 -17.19 -21.01
C ARG A 422 -16.82 -16.07 -20.08
N GLU A 423 -17.58 -14.99 -19.99
CA GLU A 423 -17.29 -13.88 -19.07
C GLU A 423 -17.35 -14.36 -17.62
N LEU A 424 -18.41 -15.07 -17.24
CA LEU A 424 -18.59 -15.62 -15.90
C LEU A 424 -17.46 -16.58 -15.52
N GLU A 425 -17.06 -17.48 -16.42
CA GLU A 425 -15.90 -18.37 -16.22
C GLU A 425 -14.59 -17.58 -16.03
N TRP A 426 -14.38 -16.54 -16.84
CA TRP A 426 -13.20 -15.68 -16.72
C TRP A 426 -13.20 -14.91 -15.39
N LEU A 427 -14.34 -14.35 -14.97
CA LEU A 427 -14.47 -13.67 -13.67
C LEU A 427 -14.23 -14.65 -12.51
N LYS A 428 -14.81 -15.86 -12.56
CA LYS A 428 -14.58 -16.91 -11.56
C LYS A 428 -13.11 -17.34 -11.51
N LYS A 429 -12.41 -17.39 -12.63
CA LYS A 429 -10.98 -17.70 -12.65
C LYS A 429 -10.12 -16.59 -12.04
N ASN A 430 -10.51 -15.33 -12.21
CA ASN A 430 -9.70 -14.17 -11.84
C ASN A 430 -10.17 -13.42 -10.58
N HIS A 431 -11.23 -13.84 -9.90
CA HIS A 431 -11.76 -13.12 -8.72
C HIS A 431 -10.74 -12.95 -7.57
N ASN A 432 -9.73 -13.83 -7.49
CA ASN A 432 -8.64 -13.72 -6.51
C ASN A 432 -7.39 -13.03 -7.06
N HIS A 433 -7.37 -12.66 -8.34
CA HIS A 433 -6.27 -11.95 -8.96
C HIS A 433 -6.16 -10.53 -8.38
N GLU A 434 -4.93 -10.05 -8.18
CA GLU A 434 -4.66 -8.77 -7.52
C GLU A 434 -5.41 -7.59 -8.15
N THR A 435 -5.40 -7.49 -9.48
CA THR A 435 -6.14 -6.46 -10.23
C THR A 435 -7.64 -6.42 -9.95
N PHE A 436 -8.27 -7.57 -9.72
CA PHE A 436 -9.70 -7.61 -9.42
C PHE A 436 -9.95 -7.09 -8.01
N ILE A 437 -9.10 -7.46 -7.06
CA ILE A 437 -9.14 -6.92 -5.70
C ILE A 437 -8.92 -5.41 -5.76
N TYR A 438 -7.94 -4.95 -6.54
CA TYR A 438 -7.59 -3.55 -6.71
C TYR A 438 -8.78 -2.72 -7.19
N LEU A 439 -9.45 -3.18 -8.25
CA LEU A 439 -10.69 -2.57 -8.73
C LEU A 439 -11.77 -2.50 -7.65
N ASN A 440 -11.95 -3.58 -6.89
CA ASN A 440 -12.93 -3.59 -5.80
C ASN A 440 -12.56 -2.60 -4.68
N LYS A 441 -11.27 -2.43 -4.36
CA LYS A 441 -10.81 -1.42 -3.40
C LYS A 441 -11.19 -0.03 -3.87
N MET A 442 -10.93 0.32 -5.14
CA MET A 442 -11.30 1.62 -5.70
C MET A 442 -12.81 1.88 -5.55
N HIS A 443 -13.65 0.95 -6.01
CA HIS A 443 -15.11 1.05 -5.87
C HIS A 443 -15.58 1.15 -4.42
N ALA A 444 -14.91 0.45 -3.51
CA ALA A 444 -15.28 0.45 -2.09
C ALA A 444 -14.90 1.76 -1.39
N ILE A 445 -13.74 2.33 -1.70
CA ILE A 445 -13.29 3.63 -1.18
C ILE A 445 -14.27 4.72 -1.63
N GLU A 446 -14.61 4.75 -2.92
CA GLU A 446 -15.54 5.73 -3.48
C GLU A 446 -16.95 5.62 -2.88
N ARG A 447 -17.41 4.41 -2.58
CA ARG A 447 -18.74 4.19 -1.99
C ARG A 447 -18.88 4.82 -0.60
N ILE A 448 -17.83 4.77 0.21
CA ILE A 448 -17.83 5.29 1.58
C ILE A 448 -17.28 6.72 1.67
N ALA A 449 -16.80 7.27 0.55
CA ALA A 449 -16.44 8.67 0.49
C ALA A 449 -17.69 9.50 0.82
N PRO A 450 -17.57 10.60 1.60
CA PRO A 450 -18.68 11.50 1.81
C PRO A 450 -19.25 11.90 0.45
N ARG A 451 -20.54 11.65 0.21
CA ARG A 451 -21.20 12.12 -1.01
C ARG A 451 -21.00 13.63 -1.04
N GLN A 452 -20.47 14.16 -2.13
CA GLN A 452 -20.29 15.61 -2.31
C GLN A 452 -21.64 16.37 -2.32
N ASP A 453 -22.76 15.64 -2.33
CA ASP A 453 -24.12 16.17 -2.22
C ASP A 453 -24.53 16.44 -0.76
N ALA A 454 -23.84 17.39 -0.13
CA ALA A 454 -24.32 18.25 0.97
C ALA A 454 -23.15 19.12 1.46
N GLN A 455 -22.53 19.90 0.57
CA GLN A 455 -22.03 21.19 1.03
C GLN A 455 -23.28 22.04 1.28
N GLU A 456 -23.81 22.01 2.51
CA GLU A 456 -24.45 23.21 3.02
C GLU A 456 -23.44 24.35 2.80
N PRO A 457 -23.87 25.47 2.21
CA PRO A 457 -22.97 26.59 2.01
C PRO A 457 -22.38 26.92 3.37
N LEU A 458 -21.04 26.88 3.45
CA LEU A 458 -20.28 27.50 4.53
C LEU A 458 -20.92 28.87 4.77
N GLN A 459 -21.69 28.99 5.85
CA GLN A 459 -22.02 30.30 6.40
C GLN A 459 -20.68 30.92 6.72
N THR A 460 -20.20 31.76 5.80
CA THR A 460 -19.19 32.77 6.08
C THR A 460 -19.69 33.50 7.31
N TYR A 461 -19.01 33.28 8.42
CA TYR A 461 -19.15 34.11 9.60
C TYR A 461 -18.75 35.52 9.18
N ILE A 462 -19.75 36.37 8.96
CA ILE A 462 -19.55 37.81 8.84
C ILE A 462 -19.36 38.29 10.28
N GLU A 463 -18.14 38.73 10.58
CA GLU A 463 -17.82 39.39 11.84
C GLU A 463 -18.83 40.54 12.03
N PRO A 464 -19.56 40.62 13.17
CA PRO A 464 -20.47 41.73 13.39
C PRO A 464 -19.66 43.02 13.47
N ASP A 465 -20.11 44.06 12.76
CA ASP A 465 -19.50 45.38 12.80
C ASP A 465 -19.31 45.84 14.26
N PRO A 466 -18.17 46.45 14.60
CA PRO A 466 -17.95 46.96 15.93
C PRO A 466 -19.02 48.01 16.27
N PRO A 467 -19.46 48.08 17.54
CA PRO A 467 -20.50 49.01 17.95
C PRO A 467 -20.07 50.44 17.63
N VAL A 468 -20.89 51.11 16.81
CA VAL A 468 -20.77 52.53 16.50
C VAL A 468 -20.75 53.30 17.82
N GLN A 469 -19.61 53.91 18.13
CA GLN A 469 -19.50 54.86 19.23
C GLN A 469 -20.30 56.11 18.87
N SER A 470 -21.50 56.23 19.45
CA SER A 470 -22.26 57.47 19.46
C SER A 470 -21.67 58.41 20.51
N GLY A 471 -20.61 59.15 20.14
CA GLY A 471 -20.38 60.50 20.65
C GLY A 471 -20.98 61.45 19.62
N GLY A 472 -21.85 62.40 19.91
CA GLY A 472 -21.82 63.32 21.05
C GLY A 472 -21.76 64.72 20.46
N ASP A 473 -22.90 65.41 20.53
CA ASP A 473 -23.15 66.85 20.41
C ASP A 473 -22.69 67.64 19.17
N SER A 474 -23.65 68.36 18.58
CA SER A 474 -23.68 69.84 18.61
C SER A 474 -24.93 70.38 17.89
N ARG A 475 -25.79 71.10 18.63
CA ARG A 475 -26.69 72.14 18.09
C ARG A 475 -25.83 73.28 17.49
N PRO A 476 -26.31 74.07 16.50
CA PRO A 476 -27.18 75.21 16.80
C PRO A 476 -28.25 75.57 15.74
N ASN A 477 -29.20 76.39 16.22
CA ASN A 477 -30.27 77.17 15.57
C ASN A 477 -31.57 76.44 15.21
#